data_AF-A0A848VT36-F1
#
_entry.id   AF-A0A848VT36-F1
#
_cell.length_a   1.000
_cell.length_b   1.000
_cell.length_c   1.000
_cell.angle_alpha   90.00
_cell.angle_beta   90.00
_cell.angle_gamma   90.00
#
_symmetry.space_group_name_H-M   'P 1'
#
loop_
_entity.id
_entity.type
_entity.pdbx_description
1 polymer ?
#
loop_
_entity_poly.entity_id
_entity_poly.type
_entity_poly.pdbx_seq_one_letter_code
_entity_poly.pdbx_strand_id
1 'polypeptide(L)' 'MTQIYEECLAIARSELKIARQSLNDEITNYPTPISGCDAQFNHLLAEREKVRRALQSLDQVVFVPTPRSPSPDTGVESR' A
#
# COMPACT_ATOMS: atom_id res chain seq x y z
N MET A 1 -11.78 -17.07 -14.61
CA MET A 1 -10.42 -17.22 -14.06
C MET A 1 -10.10 -15.94 -13.32
N THR A 2 -10.35 -15.93 -12.01
CA THR A 2 -9.79 -14.89 -11.13
C THR A 2 -8.29 -14.88 -11.36
N GLN A 3 -7.72 -13.72 -11.59
CA GLN A 3 -6.32 -13.67 -11.98
C GLN A 3 -5.47 -14.05 -10.77
N ILE A 4 -4.49 -14.96 -10.92
CA ILE A 4 -3.62 -15.41 -9.81
C ILE A 4 -3.03 -14.22 -9.04
N TYR A 5 -2.71 -13.13 -9.74
CA TYR A 5 -2.17 -11.92 -9.11
C TYR A 5 -3.18 -11.21 -8.19
N GLU A 6 -4.49 -11.25 -8.47
CA GLU A 6 -5.52 -10.65 -7.62
C GLU A 6 -5.61 -11.38 -6.27
N GLU A 7 -5.49 -12.71 -6.30
CA GLU A 7 -5.44 -13.54 -5.09
C GLU A 7 -4.18 -13.26 -4.28
N CYS A 8 -3.01 -13.15 -4.93
CA CYS A 8 -1.78 -12.74 -4.27
C CYS A 8 -1.90 -11.35 -3.61
N LEU A 9 -2.55 -10.38 -4.27
CA LEU A 9 -2.78 -9.05 -3.70
C LEU A 9 -3.74 -9.09 -2.50
N ALA A 10 -4.78 -9.93 -2.56
CA ALA A 10 -5.70 -10.12 -1.44
C ALA A 10 -4.99 -10.71 -0.21
N ILE A 11 -4.14 -11.72 -0.42
CA ILE A 11 -3.31 -12.33 0.64
C ILE A 11 -2.35 -11.28 1.22
N ALA A 12 -1.61 -10.57 0.38
CA ALA A 12 -0.69 -9.52 0.83
C ALA A 12 -1.40 -8.45 1.68
N ARG A 13 -2.61 -8.04 1.27
CA ARG A 13 -3.42 -7.10 2.03
C ARG A 13 -3.86 -7.67 3.39
N SER A 14 -4.23 -8.94 3.45
CA SER A 14 -4.59 -9.62 4.70
C SER A 14 -3.41 -9.66 5.66
N GLU A 15 -2.25 -10.12 5.20
CA GLU A 15 -1.03 -10.20 6.01
C GLU A 15 -0.57 -8.84 6.53
N LEU A 16 -0.64 -7.79 5.70
CA LEU A 16 -0.32 -6.43 6.15
C LEU A 16 -1.30 -5.92 7.23
N LYS A 17 -2.58 -6.32 7.20
CA LYS A 17 -3.53 -5.97 8.27
C LYS A 17 -3.19 -6.68 9.57
N ILE A 18 -2.79 -7.95 9.51
CA ILE A 18 -2.34 -8.73 10.67
C ILE A 18 -1.09 -8.08 11.28
N ALA A 19 -0.09 -7.76 10.44
CA ALA A 19 1.14 -7.09 10.88
C ALA A 19 0.85 -5.75 11.55
N ARG A 20 -0.07 -4.94 11.00
CA ARG A 20 -0.48 -3.67 11.60
C ARG A 20 -1.12 -3.87 12.98
N GLN A 21 -1.94 -4.92 13.15
CA GLN A 21 -2.54 -5.22 14.44
C GLN A 21 -1.48 -5.63 15.47
N SER A 22 -0.56 -6.53 15.09
CA SER A 22 0.57 -6.92 15.96
C SER A 22 1.39 -5.72 16.42
N LEU A 23 1.75 -4.82 15.49
CA LEU A 23 2.49 -3.60 15.83
C LEU A 23 1.71 -2.68 16.79
N ASN A 24 0.40 -2.55 16.60
CA ASN A 24 -0.43 -1.75 17.51
C ASN A 24 -0.50 -2.38 18.91
N ASP A 25 -0.60 -3.70 18.98
CA ASP A 25 -0.63 -4.43 20.26
C ASP A 25 0.72 -4.30 20.98
N GLU A 26 1.84 -4.43 20.26
CA GLU A 26 3.19 -4.21 20.79
C GLU A 26 3.37 -2.78 21.31
N ILE A 27 2.98 -1.76 20.52
CA ILE A 27 3.05 -0.35 20.92
C ILE A 27 2.17 -0.07 22.15
N THR A 28 0.98 -0.67 22.22
CA THR A 28 0.03 -0.47 23.32
C THR A 28 0.52 -1.09 24.62
N ASN A 29 1.13 -2.27 24.53
CA ASN A 29 1.69 -2.99 25.68
C ASN A 29 3.14 -2.56 26.01
N TYR A 30 3.70 -1.61 25.25
CA TYR A 30 5.06 -1.16 25.43
C TYR A 30 5.19 -0.35 26.74
N PRO A 31 6.21 -0.60 27.57
CA PRO A 31 6.44 0.18 28.78
C PRO A 31 6.66 1.66 28.45
N THR A 32 6.35 2.60 29.36
CA THR A 32 6.47 4.05 29.11
C THR A 32 7.82 4.42 28.49
N PRO A 33 7.87 4.83 27.21
CA PRO A 33 9.13 5.04 26.51
C PRO A 33 9.76 6.38 26.91
N ILE A 34 11.09 6.42 26.97
CA ILE A 34 11.83 7.68 27.04
C ILE A 34 11.85 8.25 25.62
N SER A 35 10.99 9.24 25.39
CA SER A 35 10.82 9.90 24.08
C SER A 35 12.17 10.29 23.47
N GLY A 36 12.43 9.82 22.25
CA GLY A 36 13.65 10.15 21.49
C GLY A 36 14.89 9.32 21.82
N CYS A 37 14.90 8.55 22.91
CA CYS A 37 16.04 7.67 23.28
C CYS A 37 15.72 6.18 23.07
N ASP A 38 14.43 5.83 23.00
CA ASP A 38 14.00 4.44 22.83
C ASP A 38 14.03 4.02 21.36
N ALA A 39 15.17 3.48 20.93
CA ALA A 39 15.37 2.99 19.57
C ALA A 39 14.38 1.88 19.19
N GLN A 40 13.97 1.03 20.14
CA GLN A 40 13.03 -0.05 19.88
C GLN A 40 11.62 0.51 19.66
N PHE A 41 11.15 1.43 20.51
CA PHE A 41 9.86 2.08 20.32
C PHE A 41 9.82 2.90 19.01
N ASN A 42 10.89 3.62 18.70
CA ASN A 42 11.01 4.36 17.44
C ASN A 42 10.96 3.42 16.21
N HIS A 43 11.57 2.23 16.31
CA HIS A 43 11.48 1.22 15.27
C HIS A 43 10.04 0.72 15.07
N LEU A 44 9.30 0.45 16.15
CA LEU A 44 7.89 0.04 16.08
C LEU A 44 7.03 1.10 15.37
N LEU A 45 7.24 2.39 15.68
CA LEU A 45 6.55 3.50 15.00
C LEU A 45 6.88 3.56 13.51
N ALA A 46 8.16 3.35 13.14
CA ALA A 46 8.60 3.35 11.76
C ALA A 46 8.00 2.17 10.96
N GLU A 47 7.99 0.97 11.53
CA GLU A 47 7.37 -0.20 10.88
C GLU A 47 5.85 -0.04 10.77
N ARG A 48 5.18 0.55 11.76
CA ARG A 48 3.74 0.86 11.68
C ARG A 48 3.44 1.80 10.51
N GLU A 49 4.24 2.85 10.33
CA GLU A 49 4.07 3.79 9.21
C GLU A 49 4.35 3.12 7.86
N LYS A 50 5.37 2.26 7.78
CA LYS A 50 5.68 1.49 6.58
C LYS A 50 4.54 0.55 6.18
N VAL A 51 3.96 -0.18 7.11
CA VAL A 51 2.78 -1.05 6.87
C VAL A 51 1.56 -0.21 6.45
N ARG A 52 1.34 0.94 7.09
CA ARG A 52 0.26 1.87 6.72
C ARG A 52 0.38 2.32 5.26
N ARG A 53 1.59 2.72 4.83
CA ARG A 53 1.87 3.14 3.44
C ARG A 53 1.69 2.00 2.44
N ALA A 54 2.13 0.78 2.78
CA ALA A 54 1.95 -0.38 1.92
C ALA A 54 0.45 -0.67 1.69
N LEU A 55 -0.36 -0.67 2.74
CA LEU A 55 -1.81 -0.82 2.63
C LEU A 55 -2.44 0.29 1.78
N GLN A 56 -2.02 1.54 1.98
CA GLN A 56 -2.50 2.67 1.18
C GLN A 56 -2.16 2.51 -0.30
N SER A 57 -0.96 2.01 -0.62
CA SER A 57 -0.55 1.74 -2.00
C SER A 57 -1.35 0.62 -2.65
N LEU A 58 -1.73 -0.42 -1.90
CA LEU A 58 -2.57 -1.51 -2.41
C LEU A 58 -4.03 -1.07 -2.64
N ASP A 59 -4.51 -0.09 -1.88
CA ASP A 59 -5.87 0.43 -1.98
C ASP A 59 -6.01 1.57 -3.00
N GLN A 60 -4.89 2.09 -3.50
CA GLN A 60 -4.88 3.19 -4.45
C GLN A 60 -5.33 2.72 -5.83
N VAL A 61 -6.40 3.32 -6.35
CA VAL A 61 -6.79 3.16 -7.75
C VAL A 61 -5.83 3.99 -8.59
N VAL A 62 -4.95 3.31 -9.33
CA VAL A 62 -4.06 3.96 -10.29
C VAL A 62 -4.86 4.29 -11.55
N PHE A 63 -5.05 5.58 -11.80
CA PHE A 63 -5.59 6.03 -13.08
C PHE A 63 -4.55 5.79 -14.17
N VAL A 64 -4.88 4.93 -15.13
CA VAL A 64 -4.09 4.73 -16.34
C VAL A 64 -4.78 5.52 -17.47
N PRO A 65 -4.19 6.62 -17.96
CA PRO A 65 -4.74 7.33 -19.10
C PRO A 65 -4.81 6.38 -20.30
N THR A 66 -5.98 6.26 -20.91
CA THR A 66 -6.12 5.52 -22.16
C THR A 66 -5.28 6.22 -23.23
N PRO A 67 -4.38 5.51 -23.96
CA PRO A 67 -3.60 6.11 -25.03
C PRO A 67 -4.52 6.77 -26.06
N ARG A 68 -4.40 8.09 -26.25
CA ARG A 68 -5.04 8.80 -27.36
C ARG A 68 -4.25 8.58 -28.64
N SER A 69 -4.29 7.35 -29.17
CA SER A 69 -3.97 7.10 -30.57
C SER A 69 -5.27 6.70 -31.25
N PRO A 70 -5.91 7.58 -32.04
CA PRO A 70 -6.94 7.10 -32.95
C PRO A 70 -6.27 6.05 -33.84
N SER A 71 -6.96 4.93 -34.03
CA SER A 71 -6.58 3.91 -35.01
C SER A 71 -6.16 4.55 -36.35
N PRO A 72 -5.15 4.00 -37.04
CA PRO A 72 -4.54 4.61 -38.23
C PRO A 72 -5.48 4.80 -39.44
N ASP A 73 -6.73 4.34 -39.35
CA ASP A 73 -7.74 4.43 -40.42
C ASP A 73 -8.69 5.63 -40.30
N THR A 74 -8.49 6.49 -39.31
CA THR A 74 -9.30 7.72 -39.20
C THR A 74 -8.59 8.83 -39.97
N GLY A 75 -8.82 8.85 -41.29
CA GLY A 75 -8.38 9.91 -42.19
C GLY A 75 -8.85 11.27 -41.67
N VAL A 76 -7.93 12.02 -41.04
CA VAL A 76 -8.14 13.42 -40.72
C VAL A 76 -7.89 14.21 -42.01
N GLU A 77 -8.90 14.30 -42.87
CA GLU A 77 -8.92 15.32 -43.91
C GLU A 77 -9.07 16.69 -43.24
N SER A 78 -7.94 17.39 -43.11
CA SER A 78 -7.93 18.81 -42.79
C SER A 78 -8.13 19.58 -44.09
N ARG A 79 -9.26 20.28 -44.19
CA ARG A 79 -9.61 21.15 -45.32
C ARG A 79 -9.43 22.60 -44.94
#